data_AF-A0A167W943-F1
#
_entry.id   AF-A0A167W943-F1
#
_cell.length_a   1.000
_cell.length_b   1.000
_cell.length_c   1.000
_cell.angle_alpha   90.00
_cell.angle_beta   90.00
_cell.angle_gamma   90.00
#
_symmetry.space_group_name_H-M   'P 1'
#
loop_
_entity.id
_entity.type
_entity.pdbx_description
1 polymer ?
#
loop_
_entity_poly.entity_id
_entity_poly.type
_entity_poly.pdbx_seq_one_letter_code
_entity_poly.pdbx_strand_id
1 'polypeptide(L)'
;MAQIIHLAAQGLLTEPLPPLRVGQNHTDSSAIHKIDFVGQLMPWPNFEREVIRAFSSPNIHWSNDTPDVRIVGAGARNSISEEQLVLGDENGVQGRLNERLGRPVAAAFQAQHHRLRMADFKASAPAAAGYQRVPDFVILEETSVVKVVGEAKAPWPSQHLNILSIGVEDFESGQDYIIRRTLGQVARYMRELDIKHAFLSTYDETIFLRKVDIRGVWTL
;
A
#
# COMPACT_ATOMS: atom_id res chain seq x y z
N MET A 1 -6.71 -33.00 7.89
CA MET A 1 -5.73 -32.63 8.92
C MET A 1 -5.09 -31.32 8.50
N ALA A 2 -4.87 -30.42 9.46
CA ALA A 2 -4.18 -29.17 9.21
C ALA A 2 -2.73 -29.47 8.78
N GLN A 3 -2.25 -28.74 7.78
CA GLN A 3 -0.87 -28.78 7.30
C GLN A 3 -0.21 -27.45 7.60
N ILE A 4 1.11 -27.47 7.75
CA ILE A 4 1.91 -26.29 8.06
C ILE A 4 2.82 -26.01 6.86
N ILE A 5 2.78 -24.79 6.35
CA ILE A 5 3.72 -24.31 5.34
C ILE A 5 4.63 -23.24 5.93
N HIS A 6 5.90 -23.29 5.57
CA HIS A 6 6.92 -22.33 6.00
C HIS A 6 7.12 -21.31 4.87
N LEU A 7 7.05 -20.02 5.21
CA LEU A 7 7.17 -18.94 4.24
C LEU A 7 8.50 -18.22 4.45
N ALA A 8 9.36 -18.27 3.44
CA ALA A 8 10.56 -17.45 3.34
C ALA A 8 10.22 -16.03 2.86
N ALA A 9 11.20 -15.11 2.88
CA ALA A 9 10.98 -13.71 2.51
C ALA A 9 10.37 -13.53 1.11
N GLN A 10 10.81 -14.30 0.13
CA GLN A 10 10.22 -14.25 -1.23
C GLN A 10 8.78 -14.76 -1.23
N GLY A 11 8.55 -15.91 -0.58
CA GLY A 11 7.21 -16.52 -0.49
C GLY A 11 6.19 -15.61 0.18
N LEU A 12 6.58 -14.92 1.26
CA LEU A 12 5.76 -13.91 1.92
C LEU A 12 5.23 -12.84 0.96
N LEU A 13 6.09 -12.33 0.08
CA LEU A 13 5.74 -11.24 -0.84
C LEU A 13 4.89 -11.71 -2.03
N THR A 14 4.80 -13.02 -2.26
CA THR A 14 3.96 -13.60 -3.31
C THR A 14 2.60 -14.10 -2.81
N GLU A 15 2.36 -14.07 -1.50
CA GLU A 15 1.05 -14.46 -0.97
C GLU A 15 -0.02 -13.44 -1.39
N PRO A 16 -1.20 -13.89 -1.85
CA PRO A 16 -2.28 -12.99 -2.18
C PRO A 16 -2.90 -12.38 -0.92
N LEU A 17 -3.44 -11.17 -1.06
CA LEU A 17 -4.30 -10.62 -0.02
C LEU A 17 -5.59 -11.46 0.07
N PRO A 18 -5.98 -11.92 1.27
CA PRO A 18 -7.23 -12.66 1.42
C PRO A 18 -8.43 -11.74 1.16
N PRO A 19 -9.55 -12.25 0.62
CA PRO A 19 -10.73 -11.44 0.42
C PRO A 19 -11.26 -10.90 1.76
N LEU A 20 -11.65 -9.63 1.78
CA LEU A 20 -12.26 -9.02 2.95
C LEU A 20 -13.63 -9.62 3.25
N ARG A 21 -13.96 -9.76 4.53
CA ARG A 21 -15.34 -9.97 4.96
C ARG A 21 -15.93 -8.61 5.34
N VAL A 22 -16.93 -8.15 4.62
CA VAL A 22 -17.61 -6.88 4.90
C VAL A 22 -18.91 -7.17 5.67
N GLY A 23 -19.16 -6.40 6.73
CA GLY A 23 -20.36 -6.51 7.55
C GLY A 23 -21.60 -5.98 6.84
N GLN A 24 -22.80 -6.31 7.36
CA GLN A 24 -24.07 -5.79 6.83
C GLN A 24 -24.19 -4.27 6.96
N ASN A 25 -23.60 -3.70 8.02
CA ASN A 25 -23.48 -2.27 8.21
C ASN A 25 -22.03 -1.87 7.90
N HIS A 26 -21.87 -0.92 6.99
CA HIS A 26 -20.56 -0.38 6.65
C HIS A 26 -20.67 1.10 6.28
N THR A 27 -19.51 1.77 6.23
CA THR A 27 -19.45 3.19 5.85
C THR A 27 -19.84 3.34 4.39
N ASP A 28 -20.84 4.17 4.11
CA ASP A 28 -21.35 4.41 2.74
C ASP A 28 -20.89 5.75 2.15
N SER A 29 -20.29 6.61 2.98
CA SER A 29 -19.76 7.90 2.56
C SER A 29 -18.37 7.76 1.96
N SER A 30 -18.09 8.50 0.88
CA SER A 30 -16.76 8.57 0.30
C SER A 30 -15.78 9.32 1.21
N ALA A 31 -14.62 8.72 1.41
CA ALA A 31 -13.47 9.32 2.10
C ALA A 31 -12.44 9.91 1.13
N ILE A 32 -12.77 10.06 -0.16
CA ILE A 32 -11.92 10.77 -1.12
C ILE A 32 -12.00 12.27 -0.82
N HIS A 33 -10.85 12.84 -0.48
CA HIS A 33 -10.77 14.25 -0.13
C HIS A 33 -11.03 15.14 -1.34
N LYS A 34 -11.64 16.32 -1.10
CA LYS A 34 -11.86 17.34 -2.13
C LYS A 34 -10.59 18.15 -2.42
N ILE A 35 -9.52 17.45 -2.80
CA ILE A 35 -8.20 18.00 -3.12
C ILE A 35 -7.78 17.40 -4.45
N ASP A 36 -7.45 18.26 -5.41
CA ASP A 36 -6.99 17.83 -6.73
C ASP A 36 -5.47 17.96 -6.84
N PHE A 37 -4.82 16.94 -7.41
CA PHE A 37 -3.45 17.07 -7.87
C PHE A 37 -3.40 17.93 -9.13
N VAL A 38 -2.71 19.07 -9.05
CA VAL A 38 -2.59 20.05 -10.14
C VAL A 38 -1.25 19.99 -10.88
N GLY A 39 -0.35 19.09 -10.49
CA GLY A 39 0.92 18.90 -11.16
C GLY A 39 0.80 18.11 -12.47
N GLN A 40 1.93 17.82 -13.09
CA GLN A 40 1.96 16.96 -14.27
C GLN A 40 1.75 15.50 -13.85
N LEU A 41 0.81 14.81 -14.49
CA LEU A 41 0.62 13.36 -14.36
C LEU A 41 1.21 12.66 -15.58
N MET A 42 1.93 11.58 -15.35
CA MET A 42 2.43 10.69 -16.40
C MET A 42 2.32 9.23 -15.95
N PRO A 43 2.03 8.29 -16.86
CA PRO A 43 2.20 6.87 -16.56
C PRO A 43 3.65 6.60 -16.15
N TRP A 44 3.89 5.75 -15.15
CA TRP A 44 5.24 5.27 -14.85
C TRP A 44 5.65 4.25 -15.91
N PRO A 45 6.49 4.62 -16.88
CA PRO A 45 6.79 3.74 -17.99
C PRO A 45 7.58 2.52 -17.49
N ASN A 46 7.19 1.34 -17.95
CA ASN A 46 7.83 0.06 -17.62
C ASN A 46 7.77 -0.36 -16.15
N PHE A 47 6.87 0.23 -15.34
CA PHE A 47 6.75 -0.10 -13.90
C PHE A 47 6.71 -1.60 -13.63
N GLU A 48 5.76 -2.32 -14.23
CA GLU A 48 5.62 -3.77 -14.05
C GLU A 48 6.89 -4.53 -14.43
N ARG A 49 7.48 -4.21 -15.58
CA ARG A 49 8.72 -4.83 -16.05
C ARG A 49 9.89 -4.57 -15.11
N GLU A 50 9.98 -3.37 -14.53
CA GLU A 50 11.00 -3.02 -13.54
C GLU A 50 10.83 -3.81 -12.24
N VAL A 51 9.58 -3.95 -11.77
CA VAL A 51 9.25 -4.75 -10.58
C VAL A 51 9.58 -6.22 -10.79
N ILE A 52 9.12 -6.83 -11.89
CA ILE A 52 9.42 -8.23 -12.23
C ILE A 52 10.93 -8.45 -12.35
N ARG A 53 11.64 -7.54 -13.03
CA ARG A 53 13.10 -7.64 -13.17
C ARG A 53 13.80 -7.55 -11.82
N ALA A 54 13.37 -6.64 -10.95
CA ALA A 54 13.94 -6.53 -9.60
C ALA A 54 13.69 -7.82 -8.82
N PHE A 55 12.45 -8.28 -8.76
CA PHE A 55 12.04 -9.45 -7.97
C PHE A 55 12.70 -10.77 -8.42
N SER A 56 12.88 -10.93 -9.73
CA SER A 56 13.47 -12.13 -10.36
C SER A 56 14.96 -11.97 -10.70
N SER A 57 15.61 -10.90 -10.23
CA SER A 57 17.02 -10.64 -10.51
C SER A 57 17.91 -11.75 -9.95
N PRO A 58 18.82 -12.33 -10.75
CA PRO A 58 19.75 -13.35 -10.26
C PRO A 58 20.76 -12.81 -9.23
N ASN A 59 20.88 -11.47 -9.13
CA ASN A 59 21.75 -10.80 -8.17
C ASN A 59 21.07 -10.56 -6.80
N ILE A 60 19.77 -10.86 -6.67
CA ILE A 60 19.09 -10.85 -5.37
C ILE A 60 19.18 -12.24 -4.78
N HIS A 61 19.89 -12.35 -3.66
CA HIS A 61 19.93 -13.58 -2.88
C HIS A 61 18.82 -13.52 -1.83
N TRP A 62 17.72 -14.25 -2.09
CA TRP A 62 16.62 -14.30 -1.14
C TRP A 62 17.01 -15.01 0.15
N SER A 63 16.72 -14.39 1.31
CA SER A 63 16.90 -15.07 2.59
C SER A 63 16.00 -16.30 2.68
N ASN A 64 16.58 -17.39 3.18
CA ASN A 64 15.91 -18.65 3.46
C ASN A 64 15.38 -18.74 4.91
N ASP A 65 15.53 -17.67 5.69
CA ASP A 65 14.90 -17.58 7.00
C ASP A 65 13.39 -17.77 6.87
N THR A 66 12.76 -18.29 7.92
CA THR A 66 11.29 -18.48 7.96
C THR A 66 10.65 -17.40 8.83
N PRO A 67 10.36 -16.21 8.28
CA PRO A 67 9.67 -15.15 9.01
C PRO A 67 8.20 -15.46 9.34
N ASP A 68 7.55 -16.39 8.65
CA ASP A 68 6.15 -16.74 8.92
C ASP A 68 5.82 -18.20 8.62
N VAL A 69 4.73 -18.66 9.22
CA VAL A 69 4.20 -20.02 9.09
C VAL A 69 2.69 -19.96 8.91
N ARG A 70 2.17 -20.65 7.89
CA ARG A 70 0.73 -20.67 7.57
C ARG A 70 0.13 -22.06 7.77
N ILE A 71 -1.07 -22.10 8.36
CA ILE A 71 -1.85 -23.32 8.51
C ILE A 71 -2.78 -23.45 7.31
N VAL A 72 -2.75 -24.60 6.63
CA VAL A 72 -3.54 -24.87 5.42
C VAL A 72 -4.30 -26.20 5.50
N GLY A 73 -5.25 -26.40 4.59
CA GLY A 73 -6.01 -27.64 4.44
C GLY A 73 -7.15 -27.82 5.45
N ALA A 74 -7.64 -29.07 5.55
CA ALA A 74 -8.77 -29.43 6.40
C ALA A 74 -8.42 -29.27 7.89
N GLY A 75 -8.73 -28.08 8.43
CA GLY A 75 -8.40 -27.63 9.79
C GLY A 75 -8.01 -26.15 9.88
N ALA A 76 -7.71 -25.49 8.75
CA ALA A 76 -7.26 -24.10 8.73
C ALA A 76 -8.36 -23.06 9.01
N ARG A 77 -9.65 -23.43 8.84
CA ARG A 77 -10.80 -22.49 8.87
C ARG A 77 -10.83 -21.55 10.09
N ASN A 78 -10.45 -22.04 11.26
CA ASN A 78 -10.49 -21.27 12.51
C ASN A 78 -9.10 -20.72 12.91
N SER A 79 -8.11 -20.82 12.03
CA SER A 79 -6.77 -20.31 12.26
C SER A 79 -6.64 -18.85 11.84
N ILE A 80 -5.64 -18.17 12.37
CA ILE A 80 -5.27 -16.79 11.97
C ILE A 80 -4.77 -16.69 10.52
N SER A 81 -4.50 -17.84 9.88
CA SER A 81 -4.16 -17.90 8.46
C SER A 81 -5.33 -17.60 7.54
N GLU A 82 -6.56 -17.71 8.04
CA GLU A 82 -7.79 -17.39 7.33
C GLU A 82 -8.34 -16.02 7.76
N GLU A 83 -9.23 -15.42 6.97
CA GLU A 83 -9.88 -14.16 7.36
C GLU A 83 -10.90 -14.42 8.48
N GLN A 84 -10.63 -13.82 9.64
CA GLN A 84 -11.44 -13.93 10.87
C GLN A 84 -12.16 -12.62 11.22
N LEU A 85 -11.75 -11.50 10.64
CA LEU A 85 -12.31 -10.19 10.92
C LEU A 85 -13.41 -9.85 9.92
N VAL A 86 -14.42 -9.14 10.41
CA VAL A 86 -15.49 -8.53 9.62
C VAL A 86 -15.33 -7.03 9.72
N LEU A 87 -15.22 -6.35 8.58
CA LEU A 87 -14.95 -4.91 8.51
C LEU A 87 -16.22 -4.12 8.22
N GLY A 88 -16.28 -2.90 8.75
CA GLY A 88 -17.37 -1.95 8.48
C GLY A 88 -16.90 -0.53 8.17
N ASP A 89 -15.61 -0.23 8.29
CA ASP A 89 -15.06 1.10 8.06
C ASP A 89 -13.63 1.06 7.51
N GLU A 90 -13.14 2.24 7.12
CA GLU A 90 -11.80 2.43 6.57
C GLU A 90 -10.68 2.06 7.57
N ASN A 91 -10.91 2.27 8.87
CA ASN A 91 -9.95 1.91 9.91
C ASN A 91 -9.73 0.39 9.97
N GLY A 92 -10.80 -0.40 9.82
CA GLY A 92 -10.69 -1.85 9.66
C GLY A 92 -9.84 -2.25 8.45
N VAL A 93 -10.02 -1.57 7.31
CA VAL A 93 -9.24 -1.82 6.08
C VAL A 93 -7.77 -1.48 6.29
N GLN A 94 -7.47 -0.33 6.93
CA GLN A 94 -6.12 0.06 7.29
C GLN A 94 -5.43 -1.00 8.16
N GLY A 95 -6.12 -1.49 9.19
CA GLY A 95 -5.63 -2.56 10.05
C GLY A 95 -5.32 -3.85 9.26
N ARG A 96 -6.20 -4.25 8.34
CA ARG A 96 -5.98 -5.45 7.50
C ARG A 96 -4.84 -5.28 6.51
N LEU A 97 -4.69 -4.12 5.87
CA LEU A 97 -3.54 -3.83 5.02
C LEU A 97 -2.24 -3.86 5.83
N ASN A 98 -2.21 -3.30 7.03
CA ASN A 98 -1.04 -3.41 7.91
C ASN A 98 -0.71 -4.85 8.27
N GLU A 99 -1.71 -5.69 8.58
CA GLU A 99 -1.47 -7.09 8.94
C GLU A 99 -1.07 -7.96 7.74
N ARG A 100 -1.73 -7.79 6.59
CA ARG A 100 -1.60 -8.69 5.43
C ARG A 100 -0.63 -8.21 4.37
N LEU A 101 -0.29 -6.93 4.35
CA LEU A 101 0.72 -6.35 3.44
C LEU A 101 1.89 -5.75 4.21
N GLY A 102 1.61 -4.84 5.15
CA GLY A 102 2.65 -4.08 5.84
C GLY A 102 3.61 -4.96 6.65
N ARG A 103 3.07 -5.88 7.46
CA ARG A 103 3.87 -6.79 8.28
C ARG A 103 4.69 -7.78 7.44
N PRO A 104 4.15 -8.47 6.42
CA PRO A 104 4.96 -9.29 5.51
C PRO A 104 6.05 -8.52 4.78
N VAL A 105 5.75 -7.34 4.25
CA VAL A 105 6.74 -6.48 3.57
C VAL A 105 7.86 -6.05 4.53
N ALA A 106 7.51 -5.62 5.74
CA ALA A 106 8.50 -5.27 6.75
C ALA A 106 9.35 -6.48 7.18
N ALA A 107 8.73 -7.65 7.38
CA ALA A 107 9.45 -8.88 7.72
C ALA A 107 10.43 -9.28 6.60
N ALA A 108 10.01 -9.20 5.34
CA ALA A 108 10.88 -9.44 4.20
C ALA A 108 12.05 -8.45 4.16
N PHE A 109 11.82 -7.15 4.41
CA PHE A 109 12.91 -6.19 4.55
C PHE A 109 13.91 -6.58 5.63
N GLN A 110 13.44 -6.94 6.84
CA GLN A 110 14.33 -7.34 7.93
C GLN A 110 15.14 -8.60 7.59
N ALA A 111 14.50 -9.61 7.00
CA ALA A 111 15.15 -10.85 6.57
C ALA A 111 16.21 -10.61 5.47
N GLN A 112 16.02 -9.56 4.66
CA GLN A 112 16.97 -9.12 3.62
C GLN A 112 17.99 -8.09 4.13
N HIS A 113 18.02 -7.84 5.45
CA HIS A 113 18.85 -6.81 6.08
C HIS A 113 18.61 -5.39 5.56
N HIS A 114 17.44 -5.13 4.96
CA HIS A 114 16.94 -3.79 4.71
C HIS A 114 16.32 -3.26 5.99
N ARG A 115 16.92 -2.21 6.55
CA ARG A 115 16.50 -1.57 7.81
C ARG A 115 15.30 -0.63 7.61
N LEU A 116 14.26 -1.17 6.98
CA LEU A 116 13.01 -0.50 6.68
C LEU A 116 11.85 -1.16 7.43
N ARG A 117 10.92 -0.37 7.97
CA ARG A 117 9.73 -0.84 8.67
C ARG A 117 8.49 -0.11 8.20
N MET A 118 7.39 -0.83 8.04
CA MET A 118 6.06 -0.23 7.98
C MET A 118 5.72 0.33 9.36
N ALA A 119 5.13 1.53 9.43
CA ALA A 119 4.81 2.18 10.69
C ALA A 119 3.63 3.16 10.56
N ASP A 120 3.06 3.52 11.71
CA ASP A 120 2.16 4.65 11.85
C ASP A 120 2.95 5.95 11.68
N PHE A 121 2.35 6.95 11.02
CA PHE A 121 3.03 8.22 10.79
C PHE A 121 3.47 8.94 12.08
N LYS A 122 2.74 8.78 13.18
CA LYS A 122 3.09 9.41 14.47
C LYS A 122 4.43 8.93 15.07
N ALA A 123 4.97 7.81 14.61
CA ALA A 123 6.30 7.33 14.96
C ALA A 123 7.43 8.00 14.17
N SER A 124 7.12 8.87 13.21
CA SER A 124 8.09 9.48 12.30
C SER A 124 8.72 10.77 12.83
N ALA A 125 9.91 11.11 12.32
CA ALA A 125 10.58 12.37 12.63
C ALA A 125 9.76 13.62 12.23
N PRO A 126 9.07 13.67 11.07
CA PRO A 126 8.17 14.79 10.75
C PRO A 126 7.03 14.99 11.76
N ALA A 127 6.47 13.91 12.30
CA ALA A 127 5.45 14.00 13.34
C ALA A 127 6.02 14.61 14.63
N ALA A 128 7.22 14.18 15.04
CA ALA A 128 7.94 14.75 16.18
C ALA A 128 8.30 16.24 15.97
N ALA A 129 8.55 16.65 14.73
CA ALA A 129 8.79 18.04 14.34
C ALA A 129 7.50 18.90 14.24
N GLY A 130 6.33 18.33 14.56
CA GLY A 130 5.07 19.06 14.63
C GLY A 130 4.22 19.04 13.36
N TYR A 131 4.56 18.23 12.35
CA TYR A 131 3.69 18.04 11.19
C TYR A 131 2.37 17.35 11.61
N GLN A 132 1.24 17.93 11.23
CA GLN A 132 -0.07 17.57 11.80
C GLN A 132 -0.87 16.58 10.97
N ARG A 133 -0.66 16.52 9.65
CA ARG A 133 -1.40 15.58 8.81
C ARG A 133 -0.84 14.17 8.97
N VAL A 134 -1.69 13.17 8.80
CA VAL A 134 -1.38 11.78 9.13
C VAL A 134 -1.70 10.93 7.91
N PRO A 135 -0.70 10.55 7.09
CA PRO A 135 -0.82 9.44 6.16
C PRO A 135 -1.19 8.15 6.91
N ASP A 136 -1.99 7.29 6.28
CA ASP A 136 -2.42 6.01 6.87
C ASP A 136 -1.23 5.07 7.10
N PHE A 137 -0.26 5.09 6.19
CA PHE A 137 0.95 4.28 6.30
C PHE A 137 2.21 5.09 6.02
N VAL A 138 3.30 4.72 6.67
CA VAL A 138 4.65 5.10 6.25
C VAL A 138 5.60 3.92 6.24
N ILE A 139 6.64 4.00 5.40
CA ILE A 139 7.83 3.17 5.54
C ILE A 139 8.95 4.05 6.10
N LEU A 140 9.52 3.65 7.23
CA LEU A 140 10.57 4.35 7.94
C LEU A 140 11.90 3.62 7.84
N GLU A 141 13.00 4.37 7.82
CA GLU A 141 14.32 3.88 8.22
C GLU A 141 14.45 3.85 9.76
N GLU A 142 15.50 3.20 10.29
CA GLU A 142 15.80 3.13 11.74
C GLU A 142 15.83 4.51 12.43
N THR A 143 16.20 5.57 11.71
CA THR A 143 16.23 6.96 12.20
C THR A 143 14.87 7.65 12.21
N SER A 144 13.77 6.92 11.97
CA SER A 144 12.41 7.44 11.85
C SER A 144 12.20 8.41 10.67
N VAL A 145 13.11 8.39 9.69
CA VAL A 145 12.98 9.13 8.42
C VAL A 145 11.99 8.40 7.52
N VAL A 146 10.98 9.11 7.03
CA VAL A 146 9.97 8.59 6.10
C VAL A 146 10.59 8.42 4.70
N LYS A 147 10.35 7.28 4.06
CA LYS A 147 10.76 6.98 2.68
C LYS A 147 9.61 6.76 1.72
N VAL A 148 8.48 6.30 2.24
CA VAL A 148 7.25 6.03 1.48
C VAL A 148 6.07 6.47 2.34
N VAL A 149 5.07 7.07 1.72
CA VAL A 149 3.75 7.34 2.32
C VAL A 149 2.69 6.50 1.64
N GLY A 150 1.70 6.02 2.39
CA GLY A 150 0.59 5.23 1.88
C GLY A 150 -0.75 5.79 2.36
N GLU A 151 -1.76 5.61 1.53
CA GLU A 151 -3.16 5.91 1.87
C GLU A 151 -4.02 4.67 1.57
N ALA A 152 -5.00 4.40 2.41
CA ALA A 152 -6.03 3.39 2.18
C ALA A 152 -7.39 4.06 1.97
N LYS A 153 -8.24 3.41 1.19
CA LYS A 153 -9.67 3.71 1.11
C LYS A 153 -10.48 2.43 1.23
N ALA A 154 -11.64 2.51 1.86
CA ALA A 154 -12.57 1.38 1.87
C ALA A 154 -13.06 1.07 0.43
N PRO A 155 -13.14 -0.20 -0.02
CA PRO A 155 -13.53 -0.52 -1.39
C PRO A 155 -15.03 -0.42 -1.68
N TRP A 156 -15.89 -0.52 -0.65
CA TRP A 156 -17.33 -0.73 -0.82
C TRP A 156 -18.22 0.51 -1.05
N PRO A 157 -17.86 1.75 -0.68
CA PRO A 157 -18.67 2.91 -1.09
C PRO A 157 -18.79 2.95 -2.60
N SER A 158 -19.97 3.24 -3.15
CA SER A 158 -20.21 3.16 -4.59
C SER A 158 -19.27 4.06 -5.42
N GLN A 159 -18.79 5.16 -4.83
CA GLN A 159 -17.82 6.05 -5.45
C GLN A 159 -16.39 5.49 -5.47
N HIS A 160 -16.08 4.48 -4.67
CA HIS A 160 -14.74 3.88 -4.58
C HIS A 160 -14.60 2.61 -5.43
N LEU A 161 -15.72 2.01 -5.86
CA LEU A 161 -15.71 0.80 -6.69
C LEU A 161 -14.93 1.06 -7.99
N ASN A 162 -13.83 0.32 -8.17
CA ASN A 162 -12.93 0.41 -9.32
C ASN A 162 -12.40 1.83 -9.60
N ILE A 163 -12.38 2.72 -8.59
CA ILE A 163 -12.01 4.13 -8.77
C ILE A 163 -10.59 4.29 -9.32
N LEU A 164 -9.68 3.36 -9.01
CA LEU A 164 -8.31 3.44 -9.51
C LEU A 164 -8.24 3.02 -10.97
N SER A 165 -8.85 1.88 -11.36
CA SER A 165 -8.86 1.45 -12.76
C SER A 165 -9.61 2.43 -13.65
N ILE A 166 -10.81 2.89 -13.25
CA ILE A 166 -11.58 3.91 -13.99
C ILE A 166 -10.75 5.19 -14.13
N GLY A 167 -10.11 5.64 -13.05
CA GLY A 167 -9.26 6.83 -13.10
C GLY A 167 -8.08 6.71 -14.07
N VAL A 168 -7.47 5.53 -14.18
CA VAL A 168 -6.39 5.25 -15.13
C VAL A 168 -6.92 5.18 -16.57
N GLU A 169 -8.03 4.48 -16.81
CA GLU A 169 -8.66 4.38 -18.14
C GLU A 169 -9.09 5.75 -18.68
N ASP A 170 -9.71 6.58 -17.84
CA ASP A 170 -10.06 7.95 -18.17
C ASP A 170 -8.80 8.77 -18.50
N PHE A 171 -7.75 8.65 -17.68
CA PHE A 171 -6.49 9.37 -17.87
C PHE A 171 -5.82 9.02 -19.20
N GLU A 172 -5.76 7.73 -19.55
CA GLU A 172 -5.26 7.25 -20.84
C GLU A 172 -6.12 7.72 -22.02
N SER A 173 -7.41 7.94 -21.79
CA SER A 173 -8.36 8.50 -22.76
C SER A 173 -8.35 10.03 -22.81
N GLY A 174 -7.47 10.70 -22.05
CA GLY A 174 -7.31 12.16 -22.04
C GLY A 174 -8.21 12.91 -21.04
N GLN A 175 -8.90 12.20 -20.14
CA GLN A 175 -9.71 12.78 -19.06
C GLN A 175 -9.07 12.46 -17.71
N ASP A 176 -8.55 13.44 -16.99
CA ASP A 176 -7.73 13.15 -15.80
C ASP A 176 -8.38 13.58 -14.46
N TYR A 177 -9.63 14.01 -14.49
CA TYR A 177 -10.31 14.59 -13.32
C TYR A 177 -10.45 13.60 -12.16
N ILE A 178 -10.84 12.34 -12.43
CA ILE A 178 -11.00 11.30 -11.40
C ILE A 178 -9.66 11.03 -10.76
N ILE A 179 -8.64 10.70 -11.56
CA ILE A 179 -7.34 10.32 -11.02
C ILE A 179 -6.69 11.50 -10.27
N ARG A 180 -6.86 12.75 -10.72
CA ARG A 180 -6.36 13.94 -10.01
C ARG A 180 -7.02 14.11 -8.65
N ARG A 181 -8.34 13.91 -8.54
CA ARG A 181 -9.09 13.98 -7.28
C ARG A 181 -8.67 12.85 -6.34
N THR A 182 -8.56 11.64 -6.86
CA THR A 182 -8.19 10.44 -6.10
C THR A 182 -6.77 10.51 -5.55
N LEU A 183 -5.81 11.01 -6.34
CA LEU A 183 -4.41 11.11 -5.93
C LEU A 183 -4.08 12.37 -5.11
N GLY A 184 -4.97 13.37 -5.06
CA GLY A 184 -4.65 14.69 -4.50
C GLY A 184 -4.21 14.68 -3.04
N GLN A 185 -4.80 13.81 -2.21
CA GLN A 185 -4.42 13.67 -0.80
C GLN A 185 -3.01 13.09 -0.63
N VAL A 186 -2.73 11.94 -1.24
CA VAL A 186 -1.42 11.28 -1.14
C VAL A 186 -0.33 12.11 -1.82
N ALA A 187 -0.64 12.78 -2.94
CA ALA A 187 0.26 13.70 -3.62
C ALA A 187 0.62 14.91 -2.74
N ARG A 188 -0.34 15.43 -1.95
CA ARG A 188 -0.07 16.48 -0.97
C ARG A 188 0.94 16.01 0.08
N TYR A 189 0.83 14.78 0.59
CA TYR A 189 1.83 14.24 1.51
C TYR A 189 3.21 14.13 0.86
N MET A 190 3.29 13.59 -0.36
CA MET A 190 4.55 13.51 -1.11
C MET A 190 5.22 14.87 -1.27
N ARG A 191 4.43 15.91 -1.56
CA ARG A 191 4.95 17.28 -1.73
C ARG A 191 5.39 17.90 -0.40
N GLU A 192 4.56 17.84 0.63
CA GLU A 192 4.82 18.51 1.92
C GLU A 192 5.93 17.85 2.73
N LEU A 193 6.11 16.54 2.61
CA LEU A 193 7.14 15.76 3.29
C LEU A 193 8.38 15.49 2.43
N ASP A 194 8.41 16.02 1.20
CA ASP A 194 9.44 15.76 0.18
C ASP A 194 9.72 14.26 -0.05
N ILE A 195 8.66 13.47 -0.18
CA ILE A 195 8.74 12.02 -0.34
C ILE A 195 8.67 11.62 -1.81
N LYS A 196 9.58 10.72 -2.22
CA LYS A 196 9.70 10.27 -3.60
C LYS A 196 8.65 9.24 -4.01
N HIS A 197 8.28 8.32 -3.12
CA HIS A 197 7.41 7.19 -3.47
C HIS A 197 6.16 7.18 -2.58
N ALA A 198 5.05 6.78 -3.17
CA ALA A 198 3.83 6.56 -2.42
C ALA A 198 2.97 5.47 -3.05
N PHE A 199 1.93 5.05 -2.34
CA PHE A 199 0.88 4.22 -2.89
C PHE A 199 -0.49 4.63 -2.34
N LEU A 200 -1.53 4.35 -3.10
CA LEU A 200 -2.92 4.44 -2.67
C LEU A 200 -3.57 3.09 -2.93
N SER A 201 -4.21 2.51 -1.92
CA SER A 201 -4.85 1.20 -2.01
C SER A 201 -6.32 1.27 -1.61
N THR A 202 -7.20 0.61 -2.36
CA THR A 202 -8.57 0.31 -1.96
C THR A 202 -8.70 -1.09 -1.37
N TYR A 203 -7.58 -1.74 -1.04
CA TYR A 203 -7.45 -3.19 -0.83
C TYR A 203 -7.59 -4.02 -2.11
N ASP A 204 -8.65 -3.75 -2.91
CA ASP A 204 -8.91 -4.46 -4.17
C ASP A 204 -7.99 -3.97 -5.30
N GLU A 205 -7.67 -2.68 -5.31
CA GLU A 205 -6.78 -2.05 -6.29
C GLU A 205 -5.67 -1.30 -5.57
N THR A 206 -4.50 -1.18 -6.20
CA THR A 206 -3.41 -0.35 -5.68
C THR A 206 -2.72 0.37 -6.82
N ILE A 207 -2.53 1.69 -6.66
CA ILE A 207 -1.72 2.50 -7.56
C ILE A 207 -0.43 2.93 -6.86
N PHE A 208 0.70 2.75 -7.55
CA PHE A 208 2.02 3.18 -7.08
C PHE A 208 2.40 4.50 -7.74
N LEU A 209 2.94 5.42 -6.96
CA LEU A 209 3.30 6.76 -7.38
C LEU A 209 4.79 6.99 -7.19
N ARG A 210 5.40 7.72 -8.13
CA ARG A 210 6.78 8.16 -8.01
C ARG A 210 6.91 9.61 -8.44
N LYS A 211 7.34 10.45 -7.51
CA LYS A 211 7.78 11.81 -7.79
C LYS A 211 9.05 11.80 -8.64
N VAL A 212 8.99 12.49 -9.77
CA VAL A 212 10.10 12.73 -10.68
C VAL A 212 10.20 14.24 -10.92
N ASP A 213 11.42 14.76 -11.05
CA ASP A 213 11.67 16.11 -11.53
C ASP A 213 11.94 16.07 -13.03
N ILE A 214 11.03 16.65 -13.82
CA ILE A 214 11.18 16.78 -15.26
C ILE A 214 11.31 18.26 -15.59
N ARG A 215 12.54 18.70 -15.90
CA ARG A 215 12.86 20.08 -16.28
C ARG A 215 12.45 21.12 -15.20
N GLY A 216 12.61 20.78 -13.92
CA GLY A 216 12.25 21.64 -12.79
C GLY A 216 10.77 21.58 -12.43
N VAL A 217 9.99 20.69 -13.06
CA VAL A 217 8.57 20.50 -12.80
C VAL A 217 8.37 19.22 -12.00
N TRP A 218 7.59 19.33 -10.93
CA TRP A 218 7.15 18.17 -10.16
C TRP A 218 6.12 17.36 -10.95
N THR A 219 6.52 16.15 -11.32
CA THR A 219 5.69 15.18 -12.05
C THR A 219 5.44 13.96 -11.17
N LEU A 220 4.21 13.46 -11.20
CA LEU A 220 3.82 12.16 -10.64
C LEU A 220 3.60 11.16 -11.77
#